data_AF-A0A2I0SY67-F1
#
_entry.id   AF-A0A2I0SY67-F1
#
_cell.length_a   1.000
_cell.length_b   1.000
_cell.length_c   1.000
_cell.angle_alpha   90.00
_cell.angle_beta   90.00
_cell.angle_gamma   90.00
#
_symmetry.space_group_name_H-M   'P 1'
#
loop_
_entity.id
_entity.type
_entity.pdbx_description
1 polymer ?
#
loop_
_entity_poly.entity_id
_entity_poly.type
_entity_poly.pdbx_seq_one_letter_code
_entity_poly.pdbx_strand_id
1 'polypeptide(L)'
;MIAIFLGSTLEYLAARTIGTVWRGGEYDVRGRWASSYNYRSRGAAHVGEQVMQFHQVGRSVYAKNIGGTSPHRHFLKLKIDGSYLTGDWRNMARNANHYGVVQLRITADGTEMIGKWIGFDSSSSIQANNWKLTRQ
;
A
#
# COMPACT_ATOMS: atom_id res chain seq x y z
N MET A 1 19.55 32.94 -14.69
CA MET A 1 18.99 32.43 -13.43
C MET A 1 19.51 31.02 -13.25
N ILE A 2 20.40 30.84 -12.27
CA ILE A 2 21.18 29.65 -11.98
C ILE A 2 20.44 28.84 -10.91
N ALA A 3 20.35 27.53 -11.09
CA ALA A 3 20.24 26.58 -9.99
C ALA A 3 21.04 25.32 -10.37
N ILE A 4 22.35 25.39 -10.12
CA ILE A 4 23.25 24.25 -10.16
C ILE A 4 23.03 23.50 -8.84
N PHE A 5 22.37 22.34 -8.87
CA PHE A 5 22.36 21.43 -7.73
C PHE A 5 23.69 20.68 -7.70
N LEU A 6 24.61 21.15 -6.84
CA LEU A 6 25.81 20.44 -6.44
C LEU A 6 25.41 19.25 -5.56
N GLY A 7 25.02 18.14 -6.18
CA GLY A 7 24.91 16.82 -5.56
C GLY A 7 26.29 16.19 -5.44
N SER A 8 26.71 15.91 -4.21
CA SER A 8 28.07 15.51 -3.83
C SER A 8 28.52 14.19 -4.47
N THR A 9 29.83 14.04 -4.66
CA THR A 9 30.50 12.80 -5.12
C THR A 9 30.18 11.56 -4.25
N LEU A 10 29.64 11.75 -3.04
CA LEU A 10 29.11 10.70 -2.18
C LEU A 10 27.83 10.06 -2.73
N GLU A 11 26.96 10.82 -3.41
CA GLU A 11 25.74 10.28 -4.05
C GLU A 11 26.09 9.41 -5.27
N TYR A 12 27.12 9.81 -6.02
CA TYR A 12 27.65 9.02 -7.15
C TYR A 12 28.37 7.75 -6.69
N LEU A 13 29.04 7.79 -5.53
CA LEU A 13 29.68 6.61 -4.93
C LEU A 13 28.67 5.70 -4.22
N ALA A 14 27.65 6.24 -3.55
CA ALA A 14 26.54 5.47 -2.96
C ALA A 14 25.69 4.77 -4.05
N ALA A 15 25.51 5.42 -5.20
CA ALA A 15 24.89 4.80 -6.37
C ALA A 15 25.74 3.68 -7.00
N ARG A 16 27.06 3.64 -6.73
CA ARG A 16 27.98 2.62 -7.26
C ARG A 16 28.17 1.41 -6.35
N THR A 17 27.90 1.51 -5.04
CA THR A 17 28.01 0.40 -4.09
C THR A 17 26.68 -0.19 -3.63
N ILE A 18 25.55 0.52 -3.78
CA ILE A 18 24.23 0.05 -3.35
C ILE A 18 23.25 0.05 -4.54
N GLY A 19 23.29 -1.03 -5.32
CA GLY A 19 22.12 -1.47 -6.08
C GLY A 19 22.05 -0.97 -7.53
N THR A 20 22.55 -1.81 -8.40
CA THR A 20 22.24 -1.99 -9.83
C THR A 20 20.74 -2.12 -10.19
N VAL A 21 19.78 -1.46 -9.51
CA VAL A 21 18.32 -1.74 -9.70
C VAL A 21 17.43 -0.50 -9.94
N TRP A 22 17.95 0.73 -9.93
CA TRP A 22 17.13 1.93 -10.21
C TRP A 22 17.16 2.36 -11.67
N ARG A 23 16.62 1.49 -12.53
CA ARG A 23 15.83 1.78 -13.76
C ARG A 23 15.46 0.45 -14.43
N GLY A 24 14.19 0.03 -14.31
CA GLY A 24 13.55 -0.81 -15.33
C GLY A 24 12.89 -2.12 -14.89
N GLY A 25 12.87 -2.49 -13.60
CA GLY A 25 12.06 -3.60 -13.10
C GLY A 25 11.06 -3.06 -12.09
N GLU A 26 9.79 -2.98 -12.46
CA GLU A 26 8.73 -2.66 -11.52
C GLU A 26 8.62 -3.80 -10.50
N TYR A 27 8.52 -3.51 -9.18
CA TYR A 27 8.41 -4.56 -8.16
C TYR A 27 7.27 -5.51 -8.54
N ASP A 28 7.51 -6.82 -8.46
CA ASP A 28 6.46 -7.81 -8.62
C ASP A 28 5.72 -7.98 -7.31
N VAL A 29 4.51 -7.42 -7.22
CA VAL A 29 3.65 -7.52 -6.03
C VAL A 29 2.58 -8.59 -6.16
N ARG A 30 2.63 -9.44 -7.20
CA ARG A 30 1.66 -10.54 -7.39
C ARG A 30 1.76 -11.54 -6.25
N GLY A 31 0.64 -12.21 -5.99
CA GLY A 31 0.55 -13.28 -5.01
C GLY A 31 -0.29 -12.92 -3.79
N ARG A 32 -0.12 -13.70 -2.72
CA ARG A 32 -0.88 -13.55 -1.49
C ARG A 32 -0.12 -12.68 -0.50
N TRP A 33 -0.88 -11.85 0.19
CA TRP A 33 -0.36 -10.94 1.20
C TRP A 33 -1.22 -11.02 2.46
N ALA A 34 -0.59 -11.26 3.60
CA ALA A 34 -1.19 -10.99 4.90
C ALA A 34 -1.32 -9.47 5.05
N SER A 35 -2.47 -8.98 5.50
CA SER A 35 -2.82 -7.56 5.51
C SER A 35 -3.42 -7.18 6.86
N SER A 36 -2.75 -6.26 7.55
CA SER A 36 -3.17 -5.70 8.84
C SER A 36 -3.42 -4.20 8.70
N TYR A 37 -4.60 -3.73 9.10
CA TYR A 37 -4.93 -2.30 9.09
C TYR A 37 -5.62 -1.89 10.38
N ASN A 38 -5.27 -0.71 10.87
CA ASN A 38 -5.88 -0.13 12.06
C ASN A 38 -7.11 0.68 11.66
N TYR A 39 -8.20 0.59 12.42
CA TYR A 39 -9.39 1.43 12.23
C TYR A 39 -10.07 1.73 13.57
N ARG A 40 -10.88 2.78 13.62
CA ARG A 40 -11.74 3.04 14.77
C ARG A 40 -13.19 2.75 14.43
N SER A 41 -13.90 2.11 15.34
CA SER A 41 -15.34 1.88 15.24
C SER A 41 -15.97 2.18 16.58
N ARG A 42 -17.01 3.02 16.60
CA ARG A 42 -17.71 3.42 17.84
C ARG A 42 -16.76 3.89 18.94
N GLY A 43 -15.72 4.66 18.58
CA GLY A 43 -14.70 5.18 19.49
C GLY A 43 -13.58 4.21 19.86
N ALA A 44 -13.76 2.90 19.69
CA ALA A 44 -12.75 1.88 20.01
C ALA A 44 -11.77 1.68 18.84
N ALA A 45 -10.51 1.36 19.16
CA ALA A 45 -9.50 0.99 18.18
C ALA A 45 -9.56 -0.52 17.89
N HIS A 46 -9.43 -0.88 16.62
CA HIS A 46 -9.47 -2.24 16.13
C HIS A 46 -8.35 -2.48 15.12
N VAL A 47 -7.96 -3.74 14.99
CA VAL A 47 -7.07 -4.23 13.94
C VAL A 47 -7.86 -5.18 13.07
N GLY A 48 -7.88 -4.93 11.76
CA GLY A 48 -8.48 -5.82 10.79
C GLY A 48 -7.41 -6.65 10.10
N GLU A 49 -7.53 -7.97 10.22
CA GLU A 49 -6.61 -8.93 9.60
C GLU A 49 -7.25 -9.58 8.37
N GLN A 50 -6.52 -9.59 7.27
CA GLN A 50 -6.99 -10.04 5.96
C GLN A 50 -5.91 -10.84 5.24
N VAL A 51 -6.33 -11.75 4.36
CA VAL A 51 -5.48 -12.28 3.29
C VAL A 51 -5.96 -11.65 1.99
N MET A 52 -5.04 -11.02 1.27
CA MET A 52 -5.29 -10.29 0.04
C MET A 52 -4.61 -11.00 -1.13
N GLN A 53 -5.34 -11.22 -2.22
CA GLN A 53 -4.78 -11.68 -3.49
C GLN A 53 -4.47 -10.47 -4.36
N PHE A 54 -3.21 -10.31 -4.77
CA PHE A 54 -2.75 -9.26 -5.65
C PHE A 54 -2.56 -9.80 -7.08
N HIS A 55 -3.07 -9.04 -8.06
CA HIS A 55 -2.88 -9.23 -9.49
C HIS A 55 -2.24 -7.97 -10.07
N GLN A 56 -1.21 -8.12 -10.90
CA GLN A 56 -0.48 -7.01 -11.51
C GLN A 56 -0.43 -7.19 -13.01
N VAL A 57 -0.72 -6.11 -13.74
CA VAL A 57 -0.61 -6.02 -15.20
C VAL A 57 0.10 -4.71 -15.52
N GLY A 58 1.38 -4.81 -15.90
CA GLY A 58 2.29 -3.66 -15.94
C GLY A 58 2.21 -2.87 -14.62
N ARG A 59 1.96 -1.57 -14.73
CA ARG A 59 1.90 -0.65 -13.58
C ARG A 59 0.60 -0.69 -12.79
N SER A 60 -0.39 -1.45 -13.26
CA SER A 60 -1.71 -1.51 -12.62
C SER A 60 -1.80 -2.73 -11.71
N VAL A 61 -2.27 -2.52 -10.49
CA VAL A 61 -2.41 -3.56 -9.47
C VAL A 61 -3.84 -3.58 -8.98
N TYR A 62 -4.43 -4.78 -8.97
CA TYR A 62 -5.74 -5.04 -8.40
C TYR A 62 -5.58 -6.02 -7.24
N ALA A 63 -6.14 -5.70 -6.08
CA ALA A 63 -6.15 -6.64 -4.97
C ALA A 63 -7.57 -6.83 -4.42
N LYS A 64 -7.85 -8.02 -3.92
CA LYS A 64 -9.10 -8.32 -3.25
C LYS A 64 -8.87 -9.19 -2.03
N ASN A 65 -9.69 -9.00 -1.01
CA ASN A 65 -9.75 -9.89 0.12
C ASN A 65 -10.21 -11.30 -0.30
N ILE A 66 -9.50 -12.32 0.17
CA ILE A 66 -9.81 -13.73 -0.05
C ILE A 66 -9.90 -14.54 1.26
N GLY A 67 -9.72 -13.89 2.42
CA GLY A 67 -9.78 -14.55 3.73
C GLY A 67 -9.30 -13.66 4.88
N GLY A 68 -9.09 -14.25 6.05
CA GLY A 68 -8.73 -13.55 7.29
C GLY A 68 -9.92 -13.37 8.24
N THR A 69 -9.67 -12.75 9.39
CA THR A 69 -10.64 -12.63 10.49
C THR A 69 -11.41 -11.31 10.48
N SER A 70 -10.96 -10.32 9.71
CA SER A 70 -11.68 -9.05 9.56
C SER A 70 -13.09 -9.29 9.00
N PRO A 71 -14.13 -8.59 9.50
CA PRO A 71 -15.45 -8.60 8.88
C PRO A 71 -15.51 -7.78 7.58
N HIS A 72 -14.50 -6.94 7.31
CA HIS A 72 -14.44 -6.10 6.12
C HIS A 72 -13.92 -6.89 4.91
N ARG A 73 -14.38 -6.53 3.71
CA ARG A 73 -13.99 -7.16 2.43
C ARG A 73 -13.44 -6.08 1.50
N HIS A 74 -12.14 -5.86 1.58
CA HIS A 74 -11.47 -4.81 0.81
C HIS A 74 -11.18 -5.23 -0.63
N PHE A 75 -11.34 -4.27 -1.54
CA PHE A 75 -10.91 -4.31 -2.93
C PHE A 75 -10.05 -3.07 -3.18
N LEU A 76 -8.87 -3.25 -3.78
CA LEU A 76 -7.93 -2.19 -4.05
C LEU A 76 -7.69 -2.07 -5.55
N LYS A 77 -7.56 -0.84 -6.02
CA LYS A 77 -7.11 -0.48 -7.36
C LYS A 77 -5.94 0.47 -7.22
N LEU A 78 -4.75 0.00 -7.56
CA LEU A 78 -3.50 0.68 -7.26
C LEU A 78 -2.66 0.84 -8.53
N LYS A 79 -1.73 1.79 -8.47
CA LYS A 79 -0.65 1.96 -9.43
C LYS A 79 0.67 1.86 -8.70
N ILE A 80 1.64 1.24 -9.36
CA ILE A 80 3.01 1.16 -8.89
C ILE A 80 3.89 2.20 -9.60
N ASP A 81 4.74 2.86 -8.82
CA ASP A 81 5.74 3.82 -9.28
C ASP A 81 7.00 3.71 -8.44
N GLY A 82 8.04 3.08 -9.00
CA GLY A 82 9.23 2.71 -8.24
C GLY A 82 8.85 1.78 -7.08
N SER A 83 9.17 2.20 -5.85
CA SER A 83 8.82 1.47 -4.61
C SER A 83 7.50 1.94 -3.98
N TYR A 84 6.69 2.73 -4.67
CA TYR A 84 5.41 3.21 -4.16
C TYR A 84 4.24 2.48 -4.81
N LEU A 85 3.22 2.18 -4.00
CA LEU A 85 1.96 1.60 -4.45
C LEU A 85 0.80 2.47 -3.91
N THR A 86 0.10 3.16 -4.80
CA THR A 86 -0.91 4.17 -4.43
C THR A 86 -2.22 3.95 -5.19
N GLY A 87 -3.35 4.35 -4.61
CA GLY A 87 -4.64 4.30 -5.28
C GLY A 87 -5.82 4.22 -4.32
N ASP A 88 -6.89 3.57 -4.76
CA ASP A 88 -8.16 3.53 -4.05
C ASP A 88 -8.38 2.17 -3.38
N TRP A 89 -9.09 2.20 -2.25
CA TRP A 89 -9.68 1.02 -1.65
C TRP A 89 -11.18 1.21 -1.47
N ARG A 90 -11.91 0.10 -1.51
CA ARG A 90 -13.33 0.04 -1.15
C ARG A 90 -13.63 -1.19 -0.32
N ASN A 91 -14.53 -1.04 0.64
CA ASN A 91 -15.11 -2.14 1.39
C ASN A 91 -16.59 -2.25 1.01
N MET A 92 -16.96 -3.35 0.35
CA MET A 92 -18.37 -3.62 0.03
C MET A 92 -18.96 -4.50 1.13
N ALA A 93 -19.79 -3.91 1.98
CA ALA A 93 -20.55 -4.62 3.00
C ALA A 93 -22.05 -4.48 2.74
N ARG A 94 -22.85 -5.44 3.24
CA ARG A 94 -24.31 -5.43 3.04
C ARG A 94 -25.00 -4.14 3.50
N ASN A 95 -24.43 -3.45 4.50
CA ASN A 95 -25.09 -2.34 5.17
C ASN A 95 -24.43 -0.97 4.92
N ALA A 96 -23.20 -0.93 4.37
CA ALA A 96 -22.51 0.30 4.03
C ALA A 96 -21.34 0.02 3.08
N ASN A 97 -21.19 0.86 2.05
CA ASN A 97 -19.99 0.88 1.23
C ASN A 97 -19.05 1.94 1.77
N HIS A 98 -17.82 1.55 2.08
CA HIS A 98 -16.76 2.49 2.45
C HIS A 98 -15.77 2.65 1.31
N TYR A 99 -15.28 3.87 1.14
CA TYR A 99 -14.33 4.25 0.09
C TYR A 99 -13.21 5.08 0.70
N GLY A 100 -12.04 5.00 0.09
CA GLY A 100 -10.91 5.79 0.49
C GLY A 100 -9.71 5.60 -0.43
N VAL A 101 -8.60 6.23 -0.05
CA VAL A 101 -7.32 6.09 -0.75
C VAL A 101 -6.27 5.48 0.17
N VAL A 102 -5.26 4.87 -0.43
CA VAL A 102 -4.15 4.22 0.25
C VAL A 102 -2.84 4.57 -0.44
N GLN A 103 -1.80 4.73 0.37
CA GLN A 103 -0.43 4.90 -0.09
C GLN A 103 0.47 3.97 0.72
N LEU A 104 1.21 3.14 0.01
CA LEU A 104 2.13 2.15 0.55
C LEU A 104 3.51 2.34 -0.06
N ARG A 105 4.53 1.97 0.71
CA ARG A 105 5.90 1.81 0.24
C ARG A 105 6.30 0.35 0.34
N ILE A 106 6.84 -0.17 -0.74
CA ILE A 106 7.40 -1.52 -0.86
C ILE A 106 8.80 -1.50 -0.25
N THR A 107 9.10 -2.46 0.63
CA THR A 107 10.46 -2.62 1.18
C THR A 107 11.44 -3.03 0.09
N ALA A 108 12.73 -2.78 0.33
CA ALA A 108 13.77 -3.01 -0.68
C ALA A 108 13.81 -4.46 -1.18
N ASP A 109 13.52 -5.42 -0.30
CA ASP A 109 13.45 -6.85 -0.57
C ASP A 109 12.09 -7.32 -1.16
N GLY A 110 11.10 -6.44 -1.26
CA GLY A 110 9.78 -6.74 -1.81
C GLY A 110 8.92 -7.68 -0.95
N THR A 111 9.23 -7.82 0.34
CA THR A 111 8.52 -8.72 1.27
C THR A 111 7.45 -8.01 2.10
N GLU A 112 7.53 -6.69 2.24
CA GLU A 112 6.54 -5.88 2.96
C GLU A 112 6.08 -4.66 2.15
N MET A 113 4.85 -4.25 2.41
CA MET A 113 4.29 -2.97 1.97
C MET A 113 3.74 -2.24 3.19
N ILE A 114 4.25 -1.04 3.47
CA ILE A 114 3.91 -0.30 4.68
C ILE A 114 3.43 1.09 4.28
N GLY A 115 2.32 1.53 4.88
CA GLY A 115 1.88 2.90 4.71
C GLY A 115 0.60 3.21 5.46
N LYS A 116 -0.25 4.03 4.84
CA LYS A 116 -1.48 4.52 5.46
C LYS A 116 -2.63 4.50 4.47
N TRP A 117 -3.83 4.43 5.03
CA TRP A 117 -5.07 4.70 4.33
C TRP A 117 -5.78 5.91 4.91
N ILE A 118 -6.68 6.47 4.12
CA ILE A 118 -7.66 7.48 4.52
C ILE A 118 -9.02 7.10 3.93
N GLY A 119 -10.11 7.30 4.68
CA GLY A 119 -11.47 7.08 4.19
C GLY A 119 -12.52 7.33 5.26
N PHE A 120 -13.79 7.12 4.89
CA PHE A 120 -14.93 7.43 5.75
C PHE A 120 -15.33 6.27 6.65
N ASP A 121 -15.67 6.58 7.89
CA ASP A 121 -16.33 5.64 8.79
C ASP A 121 -17.86 5.66 8.65
N SER A 122 -18.55 4.87 9.48
CA SER A 122 -20.01 4.77 9.44
C SER A 122 -20.74 6.06 9.82
N SER A 123 -20.05 7.04 10.41
CA SER A 123 -20.57 8.37 10.76
C SER A 123 -20.18 9.43 9.72
N SER A 124 -19.60 9.03 8.59
CA SER A 124 -19.03 9.92 7.56
C SER A 124 -17.86 10.79 8.06
N SER A 125 -17.25 10.44 9.20
CA SER A 125 -16.01 11.09 9.65
C SER A 125 -14.82 10.49 8.92
N ILE A 126 -13.83 11.34 8.60
CA ILE A 126 -12.59 10.90 7.95
C ILE A 126 -11.68 10.25 8.99
N GLN A 127 -11.24 9.03 8.70
CA GLN A 127 -10.20 8.33 9.44
C GLN A 127 -8.97 8.15 8.57
N ALA A 128 -7.79 8.22 9.18
CA ALA A 128 -6.54 7.85 8.55
C ALA A 128 -5.68 7.02 9.51
N ASN A 129 -5.18 5.88 9.05
CA ASN A 129 -4.45 4.95 9.91
C ASN A 129 -3.47 4.08 9.13
N ASN A 130 -2.65 3.33 9.87
CA ASN A 130 -1.64 2.46 9.28
C ASN A 130 -2.27 1.26 8.55
N TRP A 131 -1.65 0.88 7.43
CA TRP A 131 -1.88 -0.37 6.72
C TRP A 131 -0.52 -1.02 6.45
N LYS A 132 -0.37 -2.28 6.87
CA LYS A 132 0.79 -3.11 6.57
C LYS A 132 0.35 -4.35 5.81
N LEU A 133 1.14 -4.73 4.80
CA LEU A 133 1.03 -6.02 4.15
C LEU A 133 2.37 -6.74 4.18
N THR A 134 2.34 -8.05 4.38
CA THR A 134 3.52 -8.93 4.37
C THR A 134 3.25 -10.10 3.43
N ARG A 135 4.23 -10.41 2.58
CA ARG A 135 4.13 -11.47 1.58
C ARG A 135 3.94 -12.84 2.27
N GLN A 136 3.09 -13.70 1.71
CA GLN A 136 2.88 -15.09 2.13
C GLN A 136 3.59 -16.09 1.22
#